data_AF-A0A9E1SCF4-F1
#
_entry.id   AF-A0A9E1SCF4-F1
#
_cell.length_a   1.000
_cell.length_b   1.000
_cell.length_c   1.000
_cell.angle_alpha   90.00
_cell.angle_beta   90.00
_cell.angle_gamma   90.00
#
_symmetry.space_group_name_H-M   'P 1'
#
loop_
_entity.id
_entity.type
_entity.pdbx_description
1 polymer ?
#
loop_
_entity_poly.entity_id
_entity_poly.type
_entity_poly.pdbx_seq_one_letter_code
_entity_poly.pdbx_strand_id
1 'polypeptide(L)'
;MDFDIPKENSSDIKVIGVGGGGSNAVNHMYNQGIEGVDFIVCNTDRQSLSESPVPCKIQLGVDLTDGRGAGMIPEVGMNAAMENIEDIRELLSNNTKMVFVT
;
A
#
# COMPACT_ATOMS: atom_id res chain seq x y z
N MET A 1 -5.37 -8.81 -12.39
CA MET A 1 -4.09 -8.75 -11.67
C MET A 1 -4.28 -9.65 -10.47
N ASP A 2 -3.50 -10.72 -10.37
CA ASP A 2 -3.62 -11.66 -9.27
C ASP A 2 -2.90 -11.07 -8.06
N PHE A 3 -3.67 -10.53 -7.12
CA PHE A 3 -3.18 -10.17 -5.79
C PHE A 3 -3.06 -11.47 -5.00
N ASP A 4 -1.83 -11.99 -4.87
CA ASP A 4 -1.53 -13.11 -3.98
C ASP A 4 -1.60 -12.61 -2.52
N ILE A 5 -2.81 -12.54 -1.98
CA ILE A 5 -3.08 -12.38 -0.56
C ILE A 5 -3.03 -13.79 0.04
N PRO A 6 -2.06 -14.13 0.91
CA PRO A 6 -2.01 -15.45 1.55
C PRO A 6 -3.29 -15.67 2.38
N LYS A 7 -4.20 -16.50 1.88
CA LYS A 7 -5.56 -16.70 2.44
C LYS A 7 -5.61 -17.43 3.79
N GLU A 8 -4.53 -18.08 4.22
CA GLU A 8 -4.57 -18.92 5.44
C GLU A 8 -4.10 -18.22 6.73
N ASN A 9 -3.47 -17.03 6.67
CA ASN A 9 -2.93 -16.34 7.86
C ASN A 9 -3.09 -14.79 7.82
N SER A 10 -4.10 -14.27 7.12
CA SER A 10 -4.32 -12.80 7.08
C SER A 10 -4.78 -12.30 8.45
N SER A 11 -4.03 -11.35 9.02
CA SER A 11 -4.35 -10.74 10.30
C SER A 11 -5.56 -9.81 10.20
N ASP A 12 -6.32 -9.71 11.29
CA ASP A 12 -7.41 -8.74 11.43
C ASP A 12 -6.92 -7.28 11.50
N ILE A 13 -5.60 -7.08 11.65
CA ILE A 13 -4.93 -5.78 11.73
C ILE A 13 -4.10 -5.56 10.47
N LYS A 14 -4.32 -4.43 9.80
CA LYS A 14 -3.58 -4.02 8.61
C LYS A 14 -2.82 -2.72 8.86
N VAL A 15 -1.59 -2.64 8.37
CA VAL A 15 -0.74 -1.44 8.45
C VAL A 15 -0.39 -1.00 7.02
N ILE A 16 -0.86 0.17 6.63
CA ILE A 16 -0.74 0.71 5.28
C ILE A 16 0.18 1.91 5.28
N GLY A 17 1.28 1.81 4.53
CA GLY A 17 2.23 2.90 4.32
C GLY A 17 1.90 3.62 3.01
N VAL A 18 1.63 4.93 3.08
CA VAL A 18 1.25 5.73 1.91
C VAL A 18 2.37 6.69 1.52
N GLY A 19 2.73 6.67 0.24
CA GLY A 19 3.81 7.51 -0.30
C GLY A 19 5.20 7.10 0.23
N GLY A 20 6.21 7.92 -0.03
CA GLY A 20 7.60 7.58 0.31
C GLY A 20 7.87 7.41 1.81
N GLY A 21 7.40 8.36 2.63
CA GLY A 21 7.59 8.32 4.09
C GLY A 21 6.86 7.14 4.75
N GLY A 22 5.57 6.97 4.44
CA GLY A 22 4.77 5.86 4.94
C GLY A 22 5.30 4.50 4.49
N SER A 23 5.69 4.38 3.22
CA SER A 23 6.34 3.16 2.71
C SER A 23 7.63 2.85 3.46
N ASN A 24 8.48 3.85 3.74
CA ASN A 24 9.71 3.64 4.49
C ASN A 24 9.45 3.18 5.94
N ALA A 25 8.45 3.77 6.61
CA ALA A 25 8.04 3.35 7.95
C ALA A 25 7.55 1.90 7.97
N VAL A 26 6.70 1.52 7.01
CA VAL A 26 6.20 0.15 6.87
C VAL A 26 7.31 -0.84 6.50
N ASN A 27 8.22 -0.47 5.60
CA ASN A 27 9.39 -1.29 5.26
C ASN A 27 10.25 -1.55 6.50
N HIS A 28 10.46 -0.53 7.35
CA HIS A 28 11.19 -0.69 8.60
C HIS A 28 10.48 -1.67 9.55
N MET A 29 9.16 -1.51 9.75
CA MET A 29 8.36 -2.41 10.58
C MET A 29 8.39 -3.87 10.06
N TYR A 30 8.28 -4.05 8.75
CA TYR A 30 8.37 -5.36 8.10
C TYR A 30 9.74 -6.01 8.33
N ASN A 31 10.83 -5.27 8.12
CA ASN A 31 12.20 -5.77 8.29
C ASN A 31 12.56 -6.07 9.76
N GLN A 32 11.88 -5.45 10.73
CA GLN A 32 12.01 -5.80 12.15
C GLN A 32 11.32 -7.12 12.49
N GLY A 33 10.55 -7.71 11.57
CA GLY A 33 9.83 -8.96 11.81
C GLY A 33 8.64 -8.79 12.73
N ILE A 34 7.95 -7.64 12.67
CA ILE A 34 6.69 -7.46 13.42
C ILE A 34 5.66 -8.46 12.89
N GLU A 35 5.15 -9.31 13.77
CA GLU A 35 4.15 -10.32 13.46
C GLU A 35 2.74 -9.87 13.87
N GLY A 36 1.72 -10.58 13.39
CA GLY A 36 0.33 -10.32 13.76
C GLY A 36 -0.31 -9.12 13.07
N VAL A 37 0.32 -8.57 12.03
CA VAL A 37 -0.25 -7.53 11.17
C VAL A 37 0.03 -7.83 9.70
N ASP A 38 -0.89 -7.45 8.83
CA ASP A 38 -0.65 -7.47 7.39
C ASP A 38 -0.08 -6.11 6.97
N PHE A 39 1.11 -6.12 6.38
CA PHE A 39 1.76 -4.92 5.86
C PHE A 39 1.40 -4.67 4.40
N ILE A 40 1.01 -3.44 4.09
CA ILE A 40 0.70 -2.98 2.74
C ILE A 40 1.43 -1.66 2.47
N VAL A 41 1.96 -1.49 1.27
CA VAL A 41 2.51 -0.20 0.82
C VAL A 41 1.79 0.30 -0.43
N CYS A 42 1.48 1.58 -0.44
CA CYS A 42 0.79 2.24 -1.54
C CYS A 42 1.59 3.46 -1.98
N ASN A 43 1.92 3.57 -3.27
CA ASN A 43 2.66 4.72 -3.78
C ASN A 43 2.32 5.00 -5.24
N THR A 44 2.45 6.25 -5.66
CA THR A 44 2.34 6.67 -7.07
C THR A 44 3.63 6.43 -7.84
N ASP A 45 4.77 6.35 -7.13
CA ASP A 45 6.08 6.05 -7.70
C ASP A 45 6.32 4.53 -7.75
N ARG A 46 6.44 4.01 -8.97
CA ARG A 46 6.70 2.59 -9.23
C ARG A 46 8.05 2.14 -8.71
N GLN A 47 9.09 2.98 -8.82
CA GLN A 47 10.43 2.64 -8.37
C GLN A 47 10.43 2.43 -6.85
N SER A 48 9.83 3.37 -6.12
CA SER A 48 9.67 3.27 -4.66
C SER A 48 8.94 1.98 -4.24
N LEU A 49 7.92 1.53 -4.99
CA LEU A 49 7.24 0.26 -4.71
C LEU A 49 8.10 -0.96 -5.00
N SER A 50 8.83 -0.97 -6.12
CA SER A 50 9.70 -2.08 -6.47
C SER A 50 10.80 -2.31 -5.42
N GLU A 51 11.31 -1.26 -4.81
CA GLU A 51 12.34 -1.32 -3.76
C GLU A 51 11.82 -1.82 -2.40
N SER A 52 10.50 -1.75 -2.15
CA SER A 52 9.91 -2.22 -0.88
C SER A 52 10.04 -3.74 -0.71
N PRO A 53 10.45 -4.25 0.48
CA PRO A 53 10.45 -5.67 0.80
C PRO A 53 9.04 -6.22 1.11
N VAL A 54 8.05 -5.35 1.30
CA VAL A 54 6.69 -5.73 1.67
C VAL A 54 6.00 -6.40 0.49
N PRO A 55 5.39 -7.59 0.63
CA PRO A 55 4.82 -8.32 -0.50
C PRO A 55 3.55 -7.66 -1.05
N CYS A 56 2.70 -7.10 -0.19
CA CYS A 56 1.45 -6.47 -0.60
C CYS A 56 1.69 -5.01 -1.00
N LYS A 57 1.52 -4.70 -2.29
CA LYS A 57 1.82 -3.40 -2.89
C LYS A 57 0.67 -2.92 -3.77
N ILE A 58 0.33 -1.64 -3.68
CA ILE A 58 -0.64 -1.00 -4.59
C ILE A 58 0.05 0.18 -5.29
N GLN A 59 0.14 0.13 -6.62
CA GLN A 59 0.55 1.30 -7.40
C GLN A 59 -0.67 2.19 -7.63
N LEU A 60 -0.59 3.42 -7.11
CA LEU A 60 -1.68 4.41 -7.20
C LEU A 60 -1.56 5.24 -8.48
N GLY A 61 -2.68 5.54 -9.13
CA GLY A 61 -2.75 6.48 -10.25
C GLY A 61 -1.84 6.08 -11.41
N VAL A 62 -1.93 4.82 -11.84
CA VAL A 62 -1.09 4.30 -12.92
C VAL A 62 -1.31 5.11 -14.19
N ASP A 63 -2.57 5.41 -14.50
CA ASP A 63 -2.94 6.17 -15.69
C ASP A 63 -2.66 7.67 -15.52
N LEU A 64 -2.81 8.19 -14.30
CA LEU A 64 -2.57 9.61 -14.00
C LEU A 64 -1.09 10.00 -13.96
N THR A 65 -0.21 9.10 -13.49
CA THR A 65 1.19 9.45 -13.15
C THR A 65 2.23 8.73 -13.99
N ASP A 66 1.83 7.78 -14.84
CA ASP A 66 2.72 6.81 -15.52
C ASP A 66 3.64 6.04 -14.55
N GLY A 67 3.38 6.06 -13.25
CA GLY A 67 4.25 5.51 -12.21
C GLY A 67 5.45 6.39 -11.84
N ARG A 68 5.43 7.70 -12.14
CA ARG A 68 6.52 8.65 -11.83
C ARG A 68 6.35 9.39 -10.50
N GLY A 69 5.26 9.13 -9.79
CA GLY A 69 4.93 9.80 -8.54
C GLY A 69 4.02 11.02 -8.71
N ALA A 70 3.47 11.49 -7.58
CA ALA A 70 2.56 12.63 -7.52
C ALA A 70 3.25 14.00 -7.61
N GLY A 71 4.58 14.05 -7.72
CA GLY A 71 5.34 15.30 -7.87
C GLY A 71 5.21 16.28 -6.70
N MET A 72 4.97 15.79 -5.48
CA MET A 72 4.66 16.60 -4.28
C MET A 72 3.38 17.45 -4.40
N ILE A 73 2.47 17.09 -5.32
CA ILE A 73 1.18 17.75 -5.49
C ILE A 73 0.10 16.91 -4.79
N PRO A 74 -0.50 17.37 -3.67
CA PRO A 74 -1.47 16.57 -2.92
C PRO A 74 -2.70 16.15 -3.72
N GLU A 75 -3.18 17.02 -4.62
CA GLU A 75 -4.32 16.75 -5.48
C GLU A 75 -4.06 15.56 -6.44
N VAL A 76 -2.85 15.47 -6.99
CA VAL A 76 -2.46 14.32 -7.83
C VAL A 76 -2.47 13.04 -7.00
N GLY A 77 -1.97 13.08 -5.77
CA GLY A 77 -2.02 11.94 -4.86
C GLY A 77 -3.44 11.51 -4.49
N MET A 78 -4.33 12.47 -4.23
CA MET A 78 -5.74 12.22 -3.97
C MET A 78 -6.42 11.57 -5.18
N ASN A 79 -6.25 12.13 -6.38
CA ASN A 79 -6.84 11.59 -7.61
C ASN A 79 -6.29 10.20 -7.94
N ALA A 80 -4.99 9.98 -7.74
CA ALA A 80 -4.36 8.67 -7.89
C ALA A 80 -4.94 7.63 -6.92
N ALA A 81 -5.22 8.00 -5.66
CA ALA A 81 -5.88 7.11 -4.71
C ALA A 81 -7.34 6.82 -5.09
N MET A 82 -8.04 7.80 -5.66
CA MET A 82 -9.42 7.63 -6.13
C MET A 82 -9.50 6.72 -7.37
N GLU A 83 -8.51 6.75 -8.25
CA GLU A 83 -8.39 5.83 -9.40
C GLU A 83 -8.39 4.36 -8.94
N ASN A 84 -7.70 4.06 -7.84
CA ASN A 84 -7.56 2.72 -7.27
C ASN A 84 -8.49 2.45 -6.08
N ILE A 85 -9.61 3.18 -5.96
CA ILE A 85 -10.50 3.06 -4.79
C ILE A 85 -11.04 1.65 -4.61
N GLU A 86 -11.30 0.93 -5.71
CA GLU A 86 -11.85 -0.44 -5.64
C GLU A 86 -10.81 -1.47 -5.21
N ASP A 87 -9.56 -1.33 -5.66
CA ASP A 87 -8.46 -2.17 -5.19
C ASP A 87 -8.26 -2.01 -3.67
N ILE A 88 -8.32 -0.76 -3.17
CA ILE A 88 -8.21 -0.44 -1.75
C ILE A 88 -9.40 -1.04 -0.98
N ARG A 89 -10.63 -0.93 -1.51
CA ARG A 89 -11.82 -1.51 -0.88
C ARG A 89 -11.75 -3.03 -0.81
N GLU A 90 -11.34 -3.71 -1.87
CA GLU A 90 -11.21 -5.16 -1.90
C GLU A 90 -10.16 -5.62 -0.89
N LEU A 91 -9.00 -4.96 -0.87
CA LEU A 91 -7.92 -5.25 0.07
C LEU A 91 -8.35 -5.11 1.54
N LEU A 92 -9.15 -4.09 1.84
CA LEU A 92 -9.69 -3.85 3.18
C LEU A 92 -10.89 -4.73 3.53
N SER A 93 -11.60 -5.29 2.55
CA SER A 93 -12.78 -6.13 2.79
C SER A 93 -12.42 -7.51 3.37
N ASN A 94 -11.16 -7.93 3.22
CA ASN A 94 -10.69 -9.24 3.66
C ASN A 94 -10.31 -9.24 5.14
N ASN A 95 -11.27 -9.64 6.00
CA ASN A 95 -11.06 -9.91 7.43
C ASN A 95 -10.48 -8.73 8.24
N THR A 96 -10.65 -7.48 7.82
CA THR A 96 -10.07 -6.32 8.52
C THR A 96 -10.94 -5.85 9.67
N LYS A 97 -10.38 -5.79 10.89
CA LYS A 97 -10.98 -5.14 12.06
C LYS A 97 -10.32 -3.82 12.42
N MET A 98 -9.04 -3.65 12.07
CA MET A 98 -8.28 -2.44 12.40
C MET A 98 -7.32 -2.09 11.27
N VAL A 99 -7.20 -0.80 10.97
CA VAL A 99 -6.27 -0.26 9.97
C VAL A 99 -5.46 0.86 10.59
N PHE A 100 -4.14 0.78 10.44
CA PHE A 100 -3.22 1.88 10.69
C PHE A 100 -2.76 2.45 9.35
N VAL A 101 -2.88 3.77 9.17
CA VAL A 101 -2.40 4.48 7.99
C VAL A 101 -1.26 5.40 8.40
N THR A 102 -0.12 5.29 7.72
CA THR A 102 1.10 6.07 8.00
C THR A 102 1.74 6.63 6.74
#